data_AF-A0A955X2D6-F1
#
_entry.id   AF-A0A955X2D6-F1
#
_cell.length_a   1.000
_cell.length_b   1.000
_cell.length_c   1.000
_cell.angle_alpha   90.00
_cell.angle_beta   90.00
_cell.angle_gamma   90.00
#
_symmetry.space_group_name_H-M   'P 1'
#
loop_
_entity.id
_entity.type
_entity.pdbx_description
1 polymer ?
#
loop_
_entity_poly.entity_id
_entity_poly.type
_entity_poly.pdbx_seq_one_letter_code
_entity_poly.pdbx_strand_id
1 'polypeptide(L)'
;MLVPALLLATLAGATPVATSSAAAAPLERFEIDPVTDSAILSLSAGFGLLSQAIIGTGEIAPQTPGDPSKLLGIDRGVVTNGGEVKGSRVVSDALVAGAFAWAAVDTVLTAVLDSRHERALSYLIIYLETMSLNLAAGNLAKIAVRRPRPEAYQAVAAGGTIEDTDASLSFYSMHTAFTAGLGATATYLAFERGGEVEPWVVLGATVVVTSVVGTNRVLGRAHFPTDVIAGALAGAGLGVLVPHLHRRSDLRLSVGPGPGDAGLSLSGVF
;
A
#
# COMPACT_ATOMS: atom_id res chain seq x y z
N MET A 1 -72.35 -18.28 -60.01
CA MET A 1 -71.86 -16.93 -60.34
C MET A 1 -70.88 -16.50 -59.28
N LEU A 2 -69.68 -16.07 -59.69
CA LEU A 2 -68.70 -15.23 -59.00
C LEU A 2 -67.95 -15.75 -57.73
N VAL A 3 -66.65 -15.98 -57.94
CA VAL A 3 -65.44 -16.02 -57.06
C VAL A 3 -65.23 -14.63 -56.37
N PRO A 4 -64.36 -14.32 -55.35
CA PRO A 4 -63.26 -15.06 -54.64
C PRO A 4 -63.13 -14.90 -53.09
N ALA A 5 -62.16 -15.67 -52.54
CA ALA A 5 -61.15 -15.37 -51.49
C ALA A 5 -61.46 -14.51 -50.24
N LEU A 6 -61.13 -15.05 -49.06
CA LEU A 6 -60.34 -14.31 -48.08
C LEU A 6 -59.51 -15.25 -47.19
N LEU A 7 -58.19 -15.07 -47.28
CA LEU A 7 -57.15 -15.59 -46.40
C LEU A 7 -57.15 -14.72 -45.14
N LEU A 8 -57.19 -15.30 -43.93
CA LEU A 8 -56.78 -14.58 -42.72
C LEU A 8 -55.89 -15.49 -41.87
N ALA A 9 -54.59 -15.24 -41.97
CA ALA A 9 -53.56 -15.81 -41.12
C ALA A 9 -53.71 -15.25 -39.69
N THR A 10 -53.77 -16.14 -38.70
CA THR A 10 -53.70 -15.77 -37.29
C THR A 10 -52.27 -15.35 -36.93
N LEU A 11 -52.07 -14.06 -36.73
CA LEU A 11 -50.87 -13.48 -36.10
C LEU A 11 -50.86 -13.84 -34.61
N ALA A 12 -50.12 -14.89 -34.24
CA ALA A 12 -49.68 -15.08 -32.86
C ALA A 12 -48.48 -14.14 -32.63
N GLY A 13 -48.74 -13.03 -31.93
CA GLY A 13 -47.70 -12.11 -31.49
C GLY A 13 -46.82 -12.77 -30.44
N ALA A 14 -45.67 -13.29 -30.85
CA ALA A 14 -44.57 -13.56 -29.95
C ALA A 14 -43.94 -12.19 -29.60
N THR A 15 -44.27 -11.66 -28.43
CA THR A 15 -43.48 -10.57 -27.83
C THR A 15 -42.07 -11.11 -27.60
N PRO A 16 -41.01 -10.53 -28.20
CA PRO A 16 -39.68 -10.86 -27.76
C PRO A 16 -39.56 -10.38 -26.33
N VAL A 17 -39.44 -11.33 -25.39
CA VAL A 17 -38.89 -11.03 -24.07
C VAL A 17 -37.53 -10.41 -24.35
N ALA A 18 -37.42 -9.10 -24.11
CA ALA A 18 -36.13 -8.44 -24.08
C ALA A 18 -35.32 -9.17 -23.01
N THR A 19 -34.46 -10.10 -23.44
CA THR A 19 -33.30 -10.45 -22.65
C THR A 19 -32.57 -9.14 -22.47
N SER A 20 -32.70 -8.57 -21.28
CA SER A 20 -31.76 -7.59 -20.76
C SER A 20 -30.40 -8.28 -20.84
N SER A 21 -29.75 -8.13 -22.00
CA SER A 21 -28.33 -8.36 -22.17
C SER A 21 -27.69 -7.71 -20.97
N ALA A 22 -27.07 -8.54 -20.13
CA ALA A 22 -26.29 -8.10 -19.00
C ALA A 22 -25.49 -6.88 -19.46
N ALA A 23 -25.75 -5.74 -18.82
CA ALA A 23 -24.98 -4.53 -19.05
C ALA A 23 -23.52 -4.95 -18.99
N ALA A 24 -22.85 -4.88 -20.15
CA ALA A 24 -21.43 -5.13 -20.23
C ALA A 24 -20.77 -4.27 -19.15
N ALA A 25 -20.03 -4.92 -18.25
CA ALA A 25 -19.39 -4.25 -17.11
C ALA A 25 -18.65 -2.98 -17.58
N PRO A 26 -18.69 -1.87 -16.82
CA PRO A 26 -18.09 -0.62 -17.27
C PRO A 26 -16.60 -0.80 -17.57
N LEU A 27 -16.16 -0.07 -18.60
CA LEU A 27 -14.79 0.15 -19.06
C LEU A 27 -13.83 0.38 -17.86
N GLU A 28 -12.56 -0.06 -18.00
CA GLU A 28 -11.52 -0.14 -16.94
C GLU A 28 -11.70 0.83 -15.76
N ARG A 29 -11.72 0.27 -14.55
CA ARG A 29 -12.00 1.02 -13.32
C ARG A 29 -10.82 1.85 -12.82
N PHE A 30 -9.62 1.58 -13.31
CA PHE A 30 -8.38 2.26 -12.96
C PHE A 30 -7.69 2.79 -14.21
N GLU A 31 -7.17 4.01 -14.15
CA GLU A 31 -6.37 4.65 -15.20
C GLU A 31 -4.94 4.83 -14.77
N ILE A 32 -4.01 4.55 -15.69
CA ILE A 32 -2.60 4.85 -15.56
C ILE A 32 -2.30 6.06 -16.45
N ASP A 33 -1.70 7.10 -15.87
CA ASP A 33 -1.10 8.21 -16.59
C ASP A 33 0.41 7.95 -16.70
N PRO A 34 0.92 7.58 -17.89
CA PRO A 34 2.32 7.23 -18.05
C PRO A 34 3.30 8.32 -17.59
N VAL A 35 2.93 9.60 -17.66
CA VAL A 35 3.81 10.71 -17.24
C VAL A 35 3.78 10.86 -15.72
N THR A 36 2.58 10.92 -15.15
CA THR A 36 2.41 11.09 -13.70
C THR A 36 2.96 9.89 -12.93
N ASP A 37 2.61 8.68 -13.35
CA ASP A 37 2.97 7.45 -12.64
C ASP A 37 4.47 7.15 -12.77
N SER A 38 5.05 7.40 -13.95
CA SER A 38 6.51 7.27 -14.10
C SER A 38 7.27 8.30 -13.27
N ALA A 39 6.76 9.53 -13.15
CA ALA A 39 7.35 10.55 -12.29
C ALA A 39 7.26 10.15 -10.80
N ILE A 40 6.09 9.71 -10.34
CA ILE A 40 5.87 9.25 -8.95
C ILE A 40 6.80 8.07 -8.65
N LEU A 41 6.78 7.03 -9.48
CA LEU A 41 7.64 5.85 -9.31
C LEU A 41 9.12 6.22 -9.30
N SER A 42 9.57 7.01 -10.27
CA SER A 42 11.00 7.34 -10.40
C SER A 42 11.50 8.17 -9.22
N LEU A 43 10.72 9.18 -8.80
CA LEU A 43 11.09 10.04 -7.67
C LEU A 43 11.04 9.28 -6.35
N SER A 44 9.97 8.53 -6.08
CA SER A 44 9.80 7.84 -4.81
C SER A 44 10.73 6.63 -4.69
N ALA A 45 10.83 5.78 -5.73
CA ALA A 45 11.77 4.66 -5.72
C ALA A 45 13.22 5.15 -5.77
N GLY A 46 13.52 6.18 -6.57
CA GLY A 46 14.85 6.78 -6.64
C GLY A 46 15.30 7.33 -5.29
N PHE A 47 14.49 8.17 -4.65
CA PHE A 47 14.78 8.68 -3.31
C PHE A 47 14.86 7.55 -2.29
N GLY A 48 13.91 6.61 -2.30
CA GLY A 48 13.84 5.50 -1.36
C GLY A 48 15.06 4.58 -1.43
N LEU A 49 15.45 4.16 -2.63
CA LEU A 49 16.61 3.29 -2.84
C LEU A 49 17.93 4.02 -2.56
N LEU A 50 18.06 5.27 -3.02
CA LEU A 50 19.26 6.07 -2.76
C LEU A 50 19.46 6.32 -1.26
N SER A 51 18.41 6.74 -0.56
CA SER A 51 18.46 6.95 0.89
C SER A 51 18.77 5.64 1.64
N GLN A 52 18.21 4.50 1.19
CA GLN A 52 18.54 3.20 1.77
C GLN A 52 20.02 2.82 1.55
N ALA A 53 20.57 3.10 0.37
CA ALA A 53 21.98 2.88 0.08
C ALA A 53 22.87 3.74 0.98
N ILE A 54 22.54 5.03 1.14
CA ILE A 54 23.25 5.95 2.04
C ILE A 54 23.19 5.46 3.49
N ILE A 55 22.01 5.08 3.98
CA ILE A 55 21.86 4.51 5.34
C ILE A 55 22.75 3.27 5.52
N GLY A 56 22.84 2.41 4.51
CA GLY A 56 23.65 1.20 4.53
C GLY A 56 25.17 1.45 4.53
N THR A 57 25.64 2.67 4.24
CA THR A 57 27.08 3.00 4.30
C THR A 57 27.63 3.12 5.73
N GLY A 58 26.76 3.37 6.71
CA GLY A 58 27.19 3.70 8.07
C GLY A 58 27.64 5.16 8.28
N GLU A 59 27.57 6.02 7.25
CA GLU A 59 28.06 7.41 7.34
C GLU A 59 27.19 8.30 8.25
N ILE A 60 25.93 7.92 8.47
CA ILE A 60 25.04 8.66 9.37
C ILE A 60 25.34 8.23 10.80
N ALA A 61 26.07 9.07 11.52
CA ALA A 61 26.48 8.79 12.90
C ALA A 61 25.29 8.35 13.79
N PRO A 62 25.35 7.20 14.47
CA PRO A 62 24.26 6.76 15.33
C PRO A 62 24.03 7.71 16.50
N GLN A 63 22.77 7.95 16.82
CA GLN A 63 22.38 8.69 18.02
C GLN A 63 22.46 7.79 19.24
N THR A 64 23.19 8.21 20.27
CA THR A 64 23.20 7.50 21.55
C THR A 64 21.83 7.64 22.23
N PRO A 65 21.20 6.53 22.66
CA PRO A 65 19.97 6.57 23.42
C PRO A 65 20.06 7.44 24.68
N GLY A 66 19.01 8.23 24.93
CA GLY A 66 18.88 9.00 26.17
C GLY A 66 18.31 8.20 27.33
N ASP A 67 17.81 8.89 28.35
CA ASP A 67 17.14 8.26 29.51
C ASP A 67 15.80 7.58 29.09
N PRO A 68 15.64 6.26 29.30
CA PRO A 68 14.39 5.54 29.03
C PRO A 68 13.15 6.11 29.73
N SER A 69 13.31 6.85 30.83
CA SER A 69 12.20 7.49 31.54
C SER A 69 11.46 8.51 30.68
N LYS A 70 12.12 9.08 29.66
CA LYS A 70 11.53 10.05 28.72
C LYS A 70 10.70 9.39 27.62
N LEU A 71 10.77 8.07 27.48
CA LEU A 71 9.94 7.34 26.53
C LEU A 71 8.47 7.31 26.98
N LEU A 72 7.57 7.23 26.01
CA LEU A 72 6.15 6.99 26.24
C LEU A 72 5.96 5.67 27.01
N GLY A 73 4.90 5.58 27.82
CA GLY A 73 4.66 4.41 28.67
C GLY A 73 4.58 3.09 27.90
N ILE A 74 3.91 3.10 26.74
CA ILE A 74 3.78 1.92 25.86
C ILE A 74 5.13 1.48 25.26
N ASP A 75 6.06 2.41 25.08
CA ASP A 75 7.37 2.17 24.48
C ASP A 75 8.42 1.75 25.51
N ARG A 76 8.31 2.28 26.73
CA ARG A 76 9.26 2.05 27.82
C ARG A 76 9.39 0.57 28.17
N GLY A 77 8.28 -0.17 28.16
CA GLY A 77 8.26 -1.60 28.49
C GLY A 77 9.18 -2.45 27.58
N VAL A 78 9.37 -2.02 26.33
CA VAL A 78 10.22 -2.71 25.34
C VAL A 78 11.70 -2.42 25.56
N VAL A 79 12.05 -1.44 26.38
CA VAL A 79 13.44 -1.19 26.77
C VAL A 79 13.74 -1.84 28.11
N THR A 80 12.81 -1.78 29.06
CA THR A 80 13.05 -2.20 30.45
C THR A 80 12.85 -3.69 30.70
N ASN A 81 12.05 -4.39 29.89
CA ASN A 81 11.63 -5.76 30.21
C ASN A 81 12.19 -6.78 29.22
N GLY A 82 13.00 -7.73 29.70
CA GLY A 82 13.44 -8.91 28.94
C GLY A 82 14.35 -8.63 27.72
N GLY A 83 14.89 -9.70 27.14
CA GLY A 83 15.70 -9.64 25.93
C GLY A 83 14.90 -9.80 24.64
N GLU A 84 15.61 -9.79 23.51
CA GLU A 84 15.08 -10.17 22.20
C GLU A 84 14.49 -11.60 22.21
N VAL A 85 13.32 -11.77 21.60
CA VAL A 85 12.79 -13.11 21.30
C VAL A 85 13.42 -13.62 20.02
N LYS A 86 14.24 -14.68 20.14
CA LYS A 86 14.94 -15.30 19.00
C LYS A 86 13.98 -15.72 17.90
N GLY A 87 14.34 -15.42 16.65
CA GLY A 87 13.56 -15.79 15.46
C GLY A 87 12.42 -14.81 15.12
N SER A 88 12.09 -13.87 16.00
CA SER A 88 11.03 -12.88 15.74
C SER A 88 11.30 -12.05 14.47
N ARG A 89 12.53 -11.57 14.28
CA ARG A 89 12.94 -10.85 13.06
C ARG A 89 12.75 -11.71 11.80
N VAL A 90 13.21 -12.96 11.84
CA VAL A 90 13.06 -13.90 10.71
C VAL A 90 11.58 -14.11 10.35
N VAL A 91 10.71 -14.27 11.35
CA VAL A 91 9.26 -14.40 11.13
C VAL A 91 8.69 -13.13 10.50
N SER A 92 9.05 -11.93 10.99
CA SER A 92 8.58 -10.68 10.39
C SER A 92 9.05 -10.52 8.95
N ASP A 93 10.30 -10.88 8.66
CA ASP A 93 10.91 -10.70 7.34
C ASP A 93 10.29 -11.68 6.33
N ALA A 94 10.05 -12.92 6.73
CA ALA A 94 9.37 -13.93 5.92
C ALA A 94 7.93 -13.53 5.58
N LEU A 95 7.19 -12.95 6.54
CA LEU A 95 5.82 -12.49 6.31
C LEU A 95 5.77 -11.26 5.39
N VAL A 96 6.73 -10.34 5.49
CA VAL A 96 6.87 -9.24 4.52
C VAL A 96 7.13 -9.82 3.13
N ALA A 97 8.09 -10.73 2.98
CA ALA A 97 8.34 -11.40 1.69
C ALA A 97 7.08 -12.09 1.15
N GLY A 98 6.29 -12.73 2.03
CA GLY A 98 4.99 -13.32 1.69
C GLY A 98 3.98 -12.28 1.18
N ALA A 99 3.93 -11.09 1.77
CA ALA A 99 3.05 -10.00 1.30
C ALA A 99 3.44 -9.51 -0.12
N PHE A 100 4.74 -9.39 -0.39
CA PHE A 100 5.24 -9.06 -1.73
C PHE A 100 4.90 -10.16 -2.75
N ALA A 101 5.11 -11.42 -2.37
CA ALA A 101 4.74 -12.56 -3.20
C ALA A 101 3.23 -12.58 -3.49
N TRP A 102 2.41 -12.25 -2.49
CA TRP A 102 0.97 -12.12 -2.68
C TRP A 102 0.61 -11.01 -3.67
N ALA A 103 1.22 -9.83 -3.59
CA ALA A 103 0.97 -8.75 -4.55
C ALA A 103 1.31 -9.17 -5.99
N ALA A 104 2.41 -9.93 -6.18
CA ALA A 104 2.76 -10.49 -7.47
C ALA A 104 1.73 -11.54 -7.94
N VAL A 105 1.29 -12.43 -7.06
CA VAL A 105 0.26 -13.43 -7.35
C VAL A 105 -1.07 -12.76 -7.71
N ASP A 106 -1.51 -11.77 -6.95
CA ASP A 106 -2.75 -11.02 -7.20
C ASP A 106 -2.72 -10.31 -8.56
N THR A 107 -1.57 -9.74 -8.93
CA THR A 107 -1.34 -9.16 -10.26
C THR A 107 -1.45 -10.20 -11.37
N VAL A 108 -0.81 -11.37 -11.22
CA VAL A 108 -0.83 -12.46 -12.20
C VAL A 108 -2.21 -13.09 -12.31
N LEU A 109 -2.90 -13.33 -11.20
CA LEU A 109 -4.26 -13.85 -11.18
C LEU A 109 -5.21 -12.91 -11.91
N THR A 110 -5.07 -11.60 -11.72
CA THR A 110 -5.82 -10.59 -12.48
C THR A 110 -5.53 -10.66 -13.98
N ALA A 111 -4.29 -10.90 -14.39
CA ALA A 111 -3.93 -11.06 -15.80
C ALA A 111 -4.56 -12.30 -16.43
N VAL A 112 -4.52 -13.44 -15.73
CA VAL A 112 -4.92 -14.76 -16.25
C VAL A 112 -6.44 -14.96 -16.19
N LEU A 113 -7.09 -14.61 -15.07
CA LEU A 113 -8.50 -14.91 -14.86
C LEU A 113 -9.42 -13.92 -15.59
N ASP A 114 -9.04 -12.64 -15.66
CA ASP A 114 -9.89 -11.63 -16.30
C ASP A 114 -9.63 -11.46 -17.80
N SER A 115 -8.63 -12.16 -18.38
CA SER A 115 -8.20 -12.03 -19.78
C SER A 115 -7.96 -10.58 -20.24
N ARG A 116 -7.62 -9.69 -19.29
CA ARG A 116 -7.46 -8.24 -19.49
C ARG A 116 -6.09 -7.81 -19.00
N HIS A 117 -5.09 -7.99 -19.85
CA HIS A 117 -3.69 -7.64 -19.56
C HIS A 117 -3.50 -6.18 -19.10
N GLU A 118 -4.32 -5.25 -19.60
CA GLU A 118 -4.26 -3.82 -19.23
C GLU A 118 -4.65 -3.58 -17.75
N ARG A 119 -5.56 -4.39 -17.20
CA ARG A 119 -5.91 -4.33 -15.76
C ARG A 119 -4.77 -4.83 -14.87
N ALA A 120 -4.06 -5.86 -15.31
CA ALA A 120 -2.92 -6.39 -14.55
C ALA A 120 -1.76 -5.40 -14.50
N LEU A 121 -1.48 -4.69 -15.61
CA LEU A 121 -0.48 -3.62 -15.60
C LEU A 121 -0.87 -2.49 -14.64
N SER A 122 -2.15 -2.11 -14.61
CA SER A 122 -2.65 -1.10 -13.68
C SER A 122 -2.43 -1.52 -12.23
N TYR A 123 -2.75 -2.78 -11.89
CA TYR A 123 -2.58 -3.31 -10.53
C TYR A 123 -1.10 -3.36 -10.14
N LEU A 124 -0.24 -3.79 -11.06
CA LEU A 124 1.21 -3.81 -10.85
C LEU A 124 1.73 -2.41 -10.51
N ILE A 125 1.36 -1.41 -11.32
CA ILE A 125 1.80 -0.01 -11.11
C ILE A 125 1.31 0.50 -9.77
N ILE A 126 0.03 0.30 -9.42
CA ILE A 126 -0.55 0.67 -8.12
C ILE A 126 0.21 0.04 -6.94
N TYR A 127 0.58 -1.25 -7.02
CA TYR A 127 1.39 -1.90 -5.98
C TYR A 127 2.80 -1.30 -5.91
N LEU A 128 3.46 -1.12 -7.04
CA LEU A 128 4.81 -0.56 -7.11
C LEU A 128 4.84 0.88 -6.57
N GLU A 129 3.83 1.69 -6.87
CA GLU A 129 3.70 3.05 -6.34
C GLU A 129 3.46 3.06 -4.84
N THR A 130 2.53 2.24 -4.36
CA THR A 130 2.28 2.10 -2.91
C THR A 130 3.56 1.74 -2.16
N MET A 131 4.36 0.83 -2.71
CA MET A 131 5.60 0.38 -2.09
C MET A 131 6.71 1.43 -2.18
N SER A 132 6.90 2.05 -3.34
CA SER A 132 7.94 3.06 -3.54
C SER A 132 7.66 4.32 -2.71
N LEU A 133 6.40 4.75 -2.61
CA LEU A 133 5.98 5.82 -1.70
C LEU A 133 6.20 5.45 -0.23
N ASN A 134 5.89 4.21 0.17
CA ASN A 134 6.18 3.74 1.53
C ASN A 134 7.68 3.76 1.83
N LEU A 135 8.51 3.30 0.89
CA LEU A 135 9.97 3.33 1.02
C LEU A 135 10.50 4.76 1.15
N ALA A 136 10.03 5.66 0.29
CA ALA A 136 10.41 7.06 0.34
C ALA A 136 9.99 7.73 1.66
N ALA A 137 8.70 7.63 2.02
CA ALA A 137 8.16 8.25 3.23
C ALA A 137 8.82 7.69 4.50
N GLY A 138 9.03 6.38 4.56
CA GLY A 138 9.67 5.75 5.71
C GLY A 138 11.15 6.11 5.85
N ASN A 139 11.91 6.16 4.75
CA ASN A 139 13.30 6.60 4.82
C ASN A 139 13.43 8.08 5.15
N LEU A 140 12.55 8.92 4.61
CA LEU A 140 12.48 10.33 5.01
C LEU A 140 12.22 10.46 6.52
N ALA A 141 11.24 9.72 7.05
CA ALA A 141 10.92 9.72 8.48
C ALA A 141 12.10 9.24 9.34
N LYS A 142 12.78 8.15 8.92
CA LYS A 142 13.97 7.64 9.60
C LYS A 142 15.06 8.70 9.70
N ILE A 143 15.40 9.33 8.57
CA ILE A 143 16.48 10.33 8.48
C ILE A 143 16.10 11.62 9.23
N ALA A 144 14.82 12.00 9.25
CA ALA A 144 14.34 13.18 9.95
C ALA A 144 14.28 12.99 11.47
N VAL A 145 13.78 11.84 11.93
CA VAL A 145 13.52 11.59 13.37
C VAL A 145 14.73 11.00 14.07
N ARG A 146 15.49 10.12 13.41
CA ARG A 146 16.70 9.46 13.95
C ARG A 146 16.52 8.88 15.36
N ARG A 147 15.38 8.21 15.56
CA ARG A 147 15.01 7.61 16.83
C ARG A 147 15.86 6.35 17.12
N PRO A 148 16.61 6.31 18.24
CA PRO A 148 17.33 5.10 18.68
C PRO A 148 16.38 3.92 18.91
N ARG A 149 16.73 2.74 18.40
CA ARG A 149 15.95 1.50 18.54
C ARG A 149 15.98 0.95 19.96
N PRO A 150 14.99 0.14 20.37
CA PRO A 150 15.01 -0.52 21.67
C PRO A 150 16.30 -1.34 21.93
N GLU A 151 16.83 -2.02 20.93
CA GLU A 151 18.10 -2.75 21.02
C GLU A 151 19.29 -1.84 21.39
N ALA A 152 19.30 -0.59 20.93
CA ALA A 152 20.36 0.35 21.23
C ALA A 152 20.36 0.74 22.72
N TYR A 153 19.17 0.93 23.33
CA TYR A 153 19.08 1.16 24.76
C TYR A 153 19.61 -0.02 25.58
N GLN A 154 19.33 -1.26 25.14
CA GLN A 154 19.83 -2.46 25.81
C GLN A 154 21.35 -2.61 25.71
N ALA A 155 21.91 -2.33 24.53
CA ALA A 155 23.36 -2.37 24.32
C ALA A 155 24.10 -1.34 25.19
N VAL A 156 23.60 -0.10 25.27
CA VAL A 156 24.19 0.93 26.15
C VAL A 156 24.04 0.56 27.62
N ALA A 157 22.89 0.03 28.04
CA ALA A 157 22.68 -0.43 29.41
C ALA A 157 23.64 -1.58 29.81
N ALA A 158 24.07 -2.40 28.84
CA ALA A 158 25.07 -3.45 29.03
C ALA A 158 26.52 -2.94 28.96
N GLY A 159 26.75 -1.62 28.82
CA GLY A 159 28.08 -1.02 28.71
C GLY A 159 28.69 -1.05 27.30
N GLY A 160 27.90 -1.39 26.27
CA GLY A 160 28.33 -1.40 24.88
C GLY A 160 28.23 -0.03 24.19
N THR A 161 28.73 0.04 22.95
CA THR A 161 28.63 1.19 22.04
C THR A 161 27.65 0.91 20.91
N ILE A 162 27.11 1.99 20.32
CA ILE A 162 26.28 1.92 19.10
C ILE A 162 27.11 2.44 17.95
N GLU A 163 27.39 1.58 16.98
CA GLU A 163 28.21 1.90 15.80
C GLU A 163 27.41 1.83 14.50
N ASP A 164 26.31 1.08 14.50
CA ASP A 164 25.44 0.93 13.34
C ASP A 164 24.45 2.10 13.23
N THR A 165 24.44 2.76 12.07
CA THR A 165 23.44 3.76 11.70
C THR A 165 22.02 3.25 11.91
N ASP A 166 21.72 2.01 11.53
CA ASP A 166 20.36 1.44 11.55
C ASP A 166 19.80 1.33 12.98
N ALA A 167 20.67 1.17 13.98
CA ALA A 167 20.32 1.20 15.40
C ALA A 167 19.74 2.55 15.85
N SER A 168 19.93 3.62 15.05
CA SER A 168 19.36 4.95 15.29
C SER A 168 18.13 5.29 14.42
N LEU A 169 17.59 4.33 13.66
CA LEU A 169 16.54 4.57 12.68
C LEU A 169 15.31 3.68 12.94
N SER A 170 14.67 3.86 14.09
CA SER A 170 13.50 3.06 14.48
C SER A 170 12.16 3.57 13.90
N PHE A 171 12.00 4.89 13.69
CA PHE A 171 10.70 5.47 13.35
C PHE A 171 10.51 5.70 11.84
N TYR A 172 9.41 5.26 11.21
CA TYR A 172 8.45 4.24 11.67
C TYR A 172 8.82 2.86 11.13
N SER A 173 8.10 1.80 11.56
CA SER A 173 8.44 0.44 11.16
C SER A 173 8.13 0.17 9.69
N MET A 174 9.17 0.10 8.86
CA MET A 174 9.03 -0.22 7.42
C MET A 174 8.44 -1.61 7.15
N HIS A 175 8.75 -2.61 7.97
CA HIS A 175 8.19 -3.96 7.81
C HIS A 175 6.67 -3.94 7.98
N THR A 176 6.19 -3.24 9.01
CA THR A 176 4.74 -3.06 9.25
C THR A 176 4.11 -2.18 8.19
N ALA A 177 4.79 -1.13 7.72
CA ALA A 177 4.26 -0.26 6.68
C ALA A 177 4.11 -0.99 5.34
N PHE A 178 5.08 -1.82 4.96
CA PHE A 178 4.95 -2.61 3.73
C PHE A 178 3.82 -3.64 3.80
N THR A 179 3.68 -4.38 4.90
CA THR A 179 2.57 -5.34 5.02
C THR A 179 1.22 -4.67 5.07
N ALA A 180 1.10 -3.55 5.81
CA ALA A 180 -0.12 -2.77 5.86
C ALA A 180 -0.47 -2.15 4.49
N GLY A 181 0.51 -1.60 3.78
CA GLY A 181 0.32 -0.98 2.47
C GLY A 181 -0.08 -1.99 1.40
N LEU A 182 0.69 -3.06 1.26
CA LEU A 182 0.39 -4.14 0.30
C LEU A 182 -0.98 -4.78 0.58
N GLY A 183 -1.27 -5.09 1.84
CA GLY A 183 -2.55 -5.69 2.21
C GLY A 183 -3.74 -4.73 2.04
N ALA A 184 -3.56 -3.45 2.35
CA ALA A 184 -4.60 -2.44 2.12
C ALA A 184 -4.86 -2.22 0.62
N THR A 185 -3.82 -2.19 -0.22
CA THR A 185 -3.97 -2.16 -1.68
C THR A 185 -4.72 -3.40 -2.17
N ALA A 186 -4.30 -4.60 -1.75
CA ALA A 186 -4.99 -5.84 -2.13
C ALA A 186 -6.46 -5.85 -1.71
N THR A 187 -6.74 -5.38 -0.48
CA THR A 187 -8.10 -5.25 0.04
C THR A 187 -8.91 -4.28 -0.81
N TYR A 188 -8.35 -3.12 -1.14
CA TYR A 188 -9.01 -2.12 -1.98
C TYR A 188 -9.37 -2.69 -3.35
N LEU A 189 -8.39 -3.32 -4.01
CA LEU A 189 -8.57 -3.92 -5.32
C LEU A 189 -9.61 -5.06 -5.27
N ALA A 190 -9.64 -5.85 -4.20
CA ALA A 190 -10.65 -6.89 -4.00
C ALA A 190 -12.06 -6.30 -3.89
N PHE A 191 -12.26 -5.22 -3.11
CA PHE A 191 -13.56 -4.53 -3.05
C PHE A 191 -14.01 -4.02 -4.43
N GLU A 192 -13.07 -3.54 -5.23
CA GLU A 192 -13.33 -3.03 -6.58
C GLU A 192 -13.63 -4.15 -7.59
N ARG A 193 -13.18 -5.39 -7.34
CA ARG A 193 -13.55 -6.58 -8.14
C ARG A 193 -15.02 -6.99 -7.92
N GLY A 194 -15.64 -6.58 -6.81
CA GLY A 194 -17.08 -6.80 -6.54
C GLY A 194 -17.42 -8.18 -5.94
N GLY A 195 -16.44 -8.92 -5.42
CA GLY A 195 -16.69 -10.17 -4.69
C GLY A 195 -17.32 -9.90 -3.32
N GLU A 196 -18.30 -10.70 -2.91
CA GLU A 196 -18.99 -10.49 -1.62
C GLU A 196 -18.14 -10.88 -0.40
N VAL A 197 -17.32 -11.93 -0.53
CA VAL A 197 -16.55 -12.52 0.59
C VAL A 197 -15.05 -12.22 0.49
N GLU A 198 -14.50 -12.23 -0.72
CA GLU A 198 -13.06 -12.06 -0.99
C GLU A 198 -12.47 -10.82 -0.28
N PRO A 199 -13.06 -9.61 -0.37
CA PRO A 199 -12.45 -8.42 0.21
C PRO A 199 -12.33 -8.49 1.73
N TRP A 200 -13.31 -9.11 2.40
CA TRP A 200 -13.32 -9.29 3.84
C TRP A 200 -12.29 -10.33 4.31
N VAL A 201 -12.08 -11.38 3.51
CA VAL A 201 -11.02 -12.37 3.77
C VAL A 201 -9.64 -11.71 3.61
N VAL A 202 -9.42 -10.95 2.54
CA VAL A 202 -8.16 -10.22 2.30
C VAL A 202 -7.91 -9.17 3.38
N LEU A 203 -8.94 -8.43 3.80
CA LEU A 203 -8.84 -7.48 4.91
C LEU A 203 -8.48 -8.19 6.23
N GLY A 204 -9.18 -9.27 6.56
CA GLY A 204 -8.91 -10.05 7.77
C GLY A 204 -7.48 -10.60 7.78
N ALA A 205 -7.04 -11.18 6.66
CA ALA A 205 -5.67 -11.66 6.49
C ALA A 205 -4.65 -10.53 6.63
N THR A 206 -4.91 -9.36 6.03
CA THR A 206 -4.07 -8.16 6.13
C THR A 206 -3.90 -7.72 7.58
N VAL A 207 -5.00 -7.62 8.34
CA VAL A 207 -4.96 -7.21 9.75
C VAL A 207 -4.14 -8.21 10.57
N VAL A 208 -4.36 -9.51 10.37
CA VAL A 208 -3.63 -10.57 11.09
C VAL A 208 -2.14 -10.52 10.75
N VAL A 209 -1.77 -10.55 9.48
CA VAL A 209 -0.36 -10.56 9.05
C VAL A 209 0.37 -9.30 9.51
N THR A 210 -0.25 -8.12 9.34
CA THR A 210 0.34 -6.85 9.79
C THR A 210 0.55 -6.84 11.31
N SER A 211 -0.41 -7.35 12.08
CA SER A 211 -0.30 -7.45 13.54
C SER A 211 0.80 -8.42 13.97
N VAL A 212 0.93 -9.56 13.31
CA VAL A 212 1.99 -10.54 13.60
C VAL A 212 3.36 -9.96 13.24
N VAL A 213 3.51 -9.32 12.09
CA VAL A 213 4.74 -8.62 11.70
C VAL A 213 5.10 -7.56 12.73
N GLY A 214 4.18 -6.64 13.04
CA GLY A 214 4.40 -5.58 14.01
C GLY A 214 4.78 -6.09 15.40
N THR A 215 4.08 -7.11 15.89
CA THR A 215 4.40 -7.73 17.18
C THR A 215 5.80 -8.33 17.17
N ASN A 216 6.19 -9.03 16.10
CA ASN A 216 7.53 -9.59 15.97
C ASN A 216 8.62 -8.52 15.85
N ARG A 217 8.34 -7.35 15.25
CA ARG A 217 9.27 -6.21 15.25
C ARG A 217 9.51 -5.66 16.65
N VAL A 218 8.50 -5.67 17.51
CA VAL A 218 8.62 -5.28 18.93
C VAL A 218 9.36 -6.34 19.75
N LEU A 219 8.98 -7.61 19.62
CA LEU A 219 9.63 -8.73 20.31
C LEU A 219 11.11 -8.87 19.90
N GLY A 220 11.40 -8.52 18.66
CA GLY A 220 12.75 -8.45 18.09
C GLY A 220 13.57 -7.26 18.55
N ARG A 221 13.02 -6.34 19.36
CA ARG A 221 13.66 -5.08 19.81
C ARG A 221 14.11 -4.16 18.68
N ALA A 222 13.58 -4.36 17.48
CA ALA A 222 13.90 -3.54 16.32
C ALA A 222 13.07 -2.25 16.30
N HIS A 223 11.85 -2.27 16.86
CA HIS A 223 10.94 -1.13 16.84
C HIS A 223 10.16 -1.01 18.14
N PHE A 224 9.76 0.21 18.45
CA PHE A 224 8.78 0.48 19.51
C PHE A 224 7.34 0.23 19.02
N PRO A 225 6.39 -0.05 19.92
CA PRO A 225 4.98 -0.17 19.57
C PRO A 225 4.44 1.05 18.83
N THR A 226 4.87 2.26 19.20
CA THR A 226 4.49 3.48 18.46
C THR A 226 5.05 3.54 17.04
N ASP A 227 6.28 3.04 16.81
CA ASP A 227 6.86 2.94 15.46
C ASP A 227 6.03 1.98 14.59
N VAL A 228 5.55 0.88 15.19
CA VAL A 228 4.72 -0.13 14.53
C VAL A 228 3.34 0.43 14.18
N ILE A 229 2.69 1.12 15.13
CA ILE A 229 1.38 1.75 14.90
C ILE A 229 1.49 2.81 13.80
N ALA A 230 2.50 3.69 13.87
CA ALA A 230 2.73 4.70 12.86
C ALA A 230 2.99 4.07 11.48
N GLY A 231 3.78 2.99 11.43
CA GLY A 231 4.04 2.24 10.20
C GLY A 231 2.77 1.62 9.63
N ALA A 232 1.93 0.98 10.45
CA ALA A 232 0.66 0.42 10.00
C ALA A 232 -0.27 1.49 9.42
N LEU A 233 -0.40 2.64 10.08
CA LEU A 233 -1.24 3.75 9.64
C LEU A 233 -0.74 4.39 8.34
N ALA A 234 0.56 4.69 8.25
CA ALA A 234 1.17 5.26 7.04
C ALA A 234 1.08 4.28 5.86
N GLY A 235 1.41 3.00 6.10
CA GLY A 235 1.33 1.94 5.12
C GLY A 235 -0.07 1.76 4.57
N ALA A 236 -1.05 1.47 5.44
CA ALA A 236 -2.43 1.30 5.05
C ALA A 236 -3.02 2.56 4.39
N GLY A 237 -2.66 3.75 4.88
CA GLY A 237 -3.07 5.02 4.31
C GLY A 237 -2.64 5.15 2.85
N LEU A 238 -1.37 4.87 2.54
CA LEU A 238 -0.87 4.84 1.16
C LEU A 238 -1.53 3.72 0.34
N GLY A 239 -1.71 2.54 0.93
CA GLY A 239 -2.34 1.41 0.26
C GLY A 239 -3.81 1.62 -0.10
N VAL A 240 -4.50 2.53 0.57
CA VAL A 240 -5.85 3.00 0.18
C VAL A 240 -5.77 4.20 -0.77
N LEU A 241 -4.89 5.16 -0.50
CA LEU A 241 -4.82 6.41 -1.25
C LEU A 241 -4.42 6.18 -2.71
N VAL A 242 -3.35 5.41 -2.95
CA VAL A 242 -2.83 5.17 -4.31
C VAL A 242 -3.89 4.55 -5.23
N PRO A 243 -4.51 3.40 -4.92
CA PRO A 243 -5.55 2.86 -5.80
C PRO A 243 -6.77 3.78 -5.91
N HIS A 244 -7.09 4.55 -4.85
CA HIS A 244 -8.18 5.50 -4.92
C HIS A 244 -7.93 6.64 -5.92
N LEU A 245 -6.71 7.18 -5.97
CA LEU A 245 -6.32 8.21 -6.95
C LEU A 245 -6.31 7.70 -8.39
N HIS A 246 -6.04 6.40 -8.58
CA HIS A 246 -6.09 5.76 -9.89
C HIS A 246 -7.51 5.43 -10.35
N ARG A 247 -8.53 5.54 -9.49
CA ARG A 247 -9.91 5.27 -9.92
C ARG A 247 -10.32 6.30 -10.97
N ARG A 248 -10.94 5.80 -12.05
CA ARG A 248 -11.69 6.66 -12.96
C ARG A 248 -12.73 7.42 -12.15
N SER A 249 -12.57 8.73 -12.08
CA SER A 249 -13.59 9.65 -11.64
C SER A 249 -13.93 10.54 -12.83
N ASP A 250 -15.19 10.94 -12.98
CA ASP A 250 -15.59 11.92 -14.00
C ASP A 250 -14.97 13.32 -13.74
N LEU A 251 -14.25 13.47 -12.62
CA LEU A 251 -13.54 14.65 -12.17
C LEU A 251 -12.20 14.80 -12.90
N ARG A 252 -12.24 15.52 -14.03
CA ARG A 252 -11.04 16.00 -14.70
C ARG A 252 -10.58 17.30 -14.05
N LEU A 253 -9.65 17.23 -13.10
CA LEU A 253 -8.87 18.39 -12.69
C LEU A 253 -7.76 18.65 -13.71
N SER A 254 -7.75 19.82 -14.34
CA SER A 254 -6.61 20.28 -15.13
C SER A 254 -5.96 21.48 -14.47
N VAL A 255 -4.63 21.43 -14.40
CA VAL A 255 -3.79 22.55 -14.01
C VAL A 255 -3.21 23.14 -15.28
N GLY A 256 -3.53 24.40 -15.55
CA GLY A 256 -3.08 25.10 -16.74
C GLY A 256 -2.72 26.55 -16.43
N PRO A 257 -2.12 27.28 -17.39
CA PRO A 257 -1.91 28.71 -17.23
C PRO A 257 -3.26 29.40 -16.98
N GLY A 258 -3.31 30.22 -15.93
CA GLY A 258 -4.54 30.93 -15.58
C GLY A 258 -4.81 32.11 -16.50
N PRO A 259 -6.08 32.55 -16.61
CA PRO A 259 -6.41 33.71 -17.42
C PRO A 259 -5.75 34.98 -16.83
N GLY A 260 -4.96 35.67 -17.65
CA GLY A 260 -4.26 36.90 -17.27
C GLY A 260 -2.95 36.66 -16.52
N ASP A 261 -2.68 37.50 -15.51
CA ASP A 261 -1.44 37.45 -14.71
C ASP A 261 -1.47 36.40 -13.57
N ALA A 262 -2.57 35.65 -13.47
CA ALA A 262 -2.73 34.57 -12.50
C ALA A 262 -1.98 33.33 -13.00
N GLY A 263 -0.69 33.23 -12.65
CA GLY A 263 0.24 32.25 -13.23
C GLY A 263 -0.25 30.80 -13.35
N LEU A 264 -1.11 30.30 -12.45
CA LEU A 264 -1.70 28.96 -12.52
C LEU A 264 -3.21 29.00 -12.22
N SER A 265 -3.97 28.23 -13.01
CA SER A 265 -5.41 27.99 -12.87
C SER A 265 -5.68 26.52 -12.60
N LEU A 266 -6.60 26.28 -11.69
CA LEU A 266 -7.21 24.97 -11.44
C LEU A 266 -8.60 24.99 -12.08
N SER A 267 -8.87 24.06 -13.00
CA SER A 267 -10.22 23.90 -13.57
C SER A 267 -10.69 22.45 -13.41
N GLY A 268 -12.00 22.28 -13.18
CA GLY A 268 -12.64 20.99 -13.00
C GLY A 268 -13.91 20.91 -13.84
N VAL A 269 -14.17 19.75 -14.45
CA VAL A 269 -15.50 19.36 -14.92
C VAL A 269 -16.07 18.40 -13.89
N PHE A 270 -17.28 18.69 -13.41
CA PHE A 270 -18.01 17.92 -12.40
C PHE A 270 -19.20 17.22 -13.04
#